data_AF-A0A2D6N4S5-F1
#
_entry.id   AF-A0A2D6N4S5-F1
#
_cell.length_a   1.000
_cell.length_b   1.000
_cell.length_c   1.000
_cell.angle_alpha   90.00
_cell.angle_beta   90.00
_cell.angle_gamma   90.00
#
_symmetry.space_group_name_H-M   'P 1'
#
loop_
_entity.id
_entity.type
_entity.pdbx_description
1 polymer ?
#
loop_
_entity_poly.entity_id
_entity_poly.type
_entity_poly.pdbx_seq_one_letter_code
_entity_poly.pdbx_strand_id
1 'polypeptide(L)'
;MPVPRLRLGYIQGLYQVQEELRRAQDVVCTTDGEQLVICPPDSYRPLVSIPLTAITGSEVQSAEEAGVSELHGPDTPVLVVGLEQVEVEGAEAPLEGPLVFSGPFRGAGGGDVTRRVESFKSLLVPRDEEEMAALRAGDKRLSRIWALSIISGVVFVLFMLYAVTTCLDEPEEEQAPGRPALIVIAAPDLPGR
;
A
#
# COMPACT_ATOMS: atom_id res chain seq x y z
N MET A 1 -5.65 -9.08 -0.38
CA MET A 1 -6.59 -8.03 -0.84
C MET A 1 -6.00 -6.69 -0.40
N PRO A 2 -6.21 -5.58 -1.13
CA PRO A 2 -5.72 -4.28 -0.66
C PRO A 2 -6.36 -3.99 0.70
N VAL A 3 -5.52 -3.65 1.69
CA VAL A 3 -6.00 -3.25 3.00
C VAL A 3 -6.89 -2.01 2.84
N PRO A 4 -8.17 -2.05 3.27
CA PRO A 4 -9.04 -0.90 3.17
C PRO A 4 -8.52 0.24 4.05
N ARG A 5 -8.29 1.40 3.42
CA ARG A 5 -7.90 2.64 4.09
C ARG A 5 -9.10 3.56 4.14
N LEU A 6 -9.42 4.07 5.32
CA LEU A 6 -10.55 4.96 5.54
C LEU A 6 -10.04 6.26 6.12
N ARG A 7 -10.36 7.36 5.44
CA ARG A 7 -10.10 8.70 5.95
C ARG A 7 -11.24 9.09 6.87
N LEU A 8 -10.90 9.33 8.13
CA LEU A 8 -11.81 9.68 9.21
C LEU A 8 -11.34 10.98 9.85
N GLY A 9 -12.26 11.77 10.41
CA GLY A 9 -11.88 12.82 11.34
C GLY A 9 -11.53 12.18 12.67
N TYR A 10 -10.34 12.36 13.19
CA TYR A 10 -10.04 12.03 14.58
C TYR A 10 -10.47 13.19 15.48
N ILE A 11 -11.11 12.85 16.60
CA ILE A 11 -11.69 13.81 17.53
C ILE A 11 -10.99 13.77 18.88
N GLN A 12 -10.82 12.58 19.47
CA GLN A 12 -10.32 12.44 20.85
C GLN A 12 -9.68 11.08 21.13
N GLY A 13 -8.74 11.05 22.08
CA GLY A 13 -8.12 9.84 22.65
C GLY A 13 -6.62 9.65 22.37
N LEU A 14 -6.06 10.30 21.35
CA LEU A 14 -4.65 10.22 20.93
C LEU A 14 -3.78 11.42 21.34
N TYR A 15 -4.32 12.35 22.13
CA TYR A 15 -3.59 13.54 22.57
C TYR A 15 -2.34 13.24 23.42
N GLN A 16 -2.28 12.04 24.00
CA GLN A 16 -1.15 11.53 24.79
C GLN A 16 0.02 11.08 23.91
N VAL A 17 -0.23 10.81 22.62
CA VAL A 17 0.77 10.39 21.64
C VAL A 17 1.32 11.61 20.91
N GLN A 18 0.44 12.51 20.47
CA GLN A 18 0.83 13.76 19.83
C GLN A 18 -0.06 14.91 20.27
N GLU A 19 0.57 16.00 20.73
CA GLU A 19 -0.11 17.22 21.15
C GLU A 19 -0.87 17.91 20.00
N GLU A 20 -0.43 17.69 18.76
CA GLU A 20 -1.10 18.18 17.54
C GLU A 20 -2.50 17.57 17.38
N LEU A 21 -2.71 16.34 17.87
CA LEU A 21 -4.00 15.64 17.93
C LEU A 21 -4.86 16.08 19.13
N ARG A 22 -4.59 17.25 19.72
CA ARG A 22 -5.55 17.90 20.65
C ARG A 22 -6.74 18.55 19.94
N ARG A 23 -6.65 18.73 18.62
CA ARG A 23 -7.73 19.31 17.81
C ARG A 23 -8.29 18.26 16.87
N ALA A 24 -9.55 18.44 16.48
CA ALA A 24 -10.17 17.63 15.44
C ALA A 24 -9.37 17.76 14.13
N GLN A 25 -8.88 16.65 13.61
CA GLN A 25 -8.06 16.60 12.40
C GLN A 25 -8.40 15.38 11.56
N ASP A 26 -8.16 15.45 10.25
CA ASP A 26 -8.27 14.27 9.41
C ASP A 26 -7.12 13.29 9.69
N VAL A 27 -7.47 12.02 9.83
CA VAL A 27 -6.54 10.89 9.90
C VAL A 27 -6.93 9.84 8.87
N VAL A 28 -5.98 8.99 8.53
CA VAL A 28 -6.21 7.79 7.74
C VAL A 28 -6.07 6.61 8.67
N CYS A 29 -7.17 5.89 8.87
CA CYS A 29 -7.20 4.65 9.61
C CYS A 29 -7.12 3.46 8.65
N THR A 30 -6.33 2.47 9.00
CA THR A 30 -6.11 1.26 8.23
C THR A 30 -5.90 0.08 9.20
N THR A 31 -6.08 -1.15 8.75
CA THR A 31 -5.78 -2.32 9.59
C THR A 31 -5.14 -3.44 8.78
N ASP A 32 -4.08 -4.04 9.30
CA ASP A 32 -3.48 -5.24 8.71
C ASP A 32 -4.17 -6.55 9.15
N GLY A 33 -5.23 -6.45 9.96
CA GLY A 33 -5.93 -7.58 10.58
C GLY A 33 -5.43 -7.94 11.98
N GLU A 34 -4.32 -7.38 12.44
CA GLU A 34 -3.77 -7.57 13.79
C GLU A 34 -3.79 -6.26 14.58
N GLN A 35 -3.60 -5.13 13.88
CA GLN A 35 -3.48 -3.81 14.45
C GLN A 35 -4.38 -2.82 13.71
N LEU A 36 -4.92 -1.87 14.46
CA LEU A 36 -5.43 -0.60 13.97
C LEU A 36 -4.25 0.36 13.83
N VAL A 37 -3.98 0.78 12.60
CA VAL A 37 -2.92 1.73 12.29
C VAL A 37 -3.56 3.06 11.90
N ILE A 38 -3.10 4.13 12.52
CA ILE A 38 -3.60 5.48 12.27
C ILE A 38 -2.42 6.30 11.74
N CYS A 39 -2.64 6.96 10.59
CA CYS A 39 -1.63 7.73 9.90
C CYS A 39 -2.13 9.16 9.61
N PRO A 40 -1.23 10.13 9.40
CA PRO A 40 -1.60 11.42 8.84
C PRO A 40 -2.00 11.22 7.36
N PRO A 41 -2.92 12.05 6.84
CA PRO A 41 -3.41 11.91 5.47
C PRO A 41 -2.33 12.10 4.40
N ASP A 42 -1.28 12.87 4.70
CA ASP A 42 -0.26 13.24 3.72
C ASP A 42 0.96 12.32 3.72
N SER A 43 1.38 11.84 4.90
CA SER A 43 2.64 11.08 5.03
C SER A 43 2.43 9.57 4.97
N TYR A 44 1.24 9.06 5.34
CA TYR A 44 0.94 7.63 5.52
C TYR A 44 1.90 6.90 6.47
N ARG A 45 2.79 7.61 7.16
CA ARG A 45 3.67 7.04 8.18
C ARG A 45 2.81 6.73 9.41
N PRO A 46 2.90 5.53 10.01
CA PRO A 46 2.16 5.20 11.22
C PRO A 46 2.42 6.25 12.32
N LEU A 47 1.35 6.87 12.83
CA LEU A 47 1.39 7.70 14.03
C LEU A 47 1.28 6.80 15.26
N VAL A 48 0.31 5.90 15.22
CA VAL A 48 -0.01 4.99 16.31
C VAL A 48 -0.46 3.67 15.70
N SER A 49 -0.03 2.59 16.33
CA SER A 49 -0.43 1.23 15.99
C SER A 49 -0.98 0.58 17.24
N ILE A 50 -2.24 0.19 17.21
CA ILE A 50 -2.99 -0.30 18.35
C ILE A 50 -3.39 -1.75 18.06
N PRO A 51 -2.99 -2.74 18.87
CA PRO A 51 -3.43 -4.11 18.69
C PRO A 51 -4.96 -4.21 18.72
N LEU A 52 -5.56 -4.91 17.76
CA LEU A 52 -7.02 -5.13 17.75
C LEU A 52 -7.47 -5.92 18.98
N THR A 53 -6.58 -6.74 19.57
CA THR A 53 -6.83 -7.45 20.82
C THR A 53 -7.06 -6.53 22.02
N ALA A 54 -6.58 -5.28 21.95
CA ALA A 54 -6.78 -4.29 23.00
C ALA A 54 -8.06 -3.46 22.80
N ILE A 55 -8.79 -3.68 21.70
CA ILE A 55 -10.09 -3.03 21.47
C ILE A 55 -11.14 -3.82 22.25
N THR A 56 -11.71 -3.19 23.27
CA THR A 56 -12.75 -3.80 24.13
C THR A 56 -14.13 -3.73 23.49
N GLY A 57 -14.34 -2.80 22.57
CA GLY A 57 -15.59 -2.65 21.83
C GLY A 57 -15.52 -1.52 20.82
N SER A 58 -16.47 -1.53 19.88
CA SER A 58 -16.65 -0.41 18.96
C SER A 58 -18.13 -0.18 18.70
N GLU A 59 -18.56 1.07 18.75
CA GLU A 59 -19.94 1.47 18.58
C GLU A 59 -20.07 2.79 17.84
N VAL A 60 -21.18 2.94 17.13
CA VAL A 60 -21.52 4.18 16.44
C VAL A 60 -22.51 4.90 17.34
N GLN A 61 -22.12 6.07 17.82
CA GLN A 61 -22.94 6.93 18.65
C GLN A 61 -23.19 8.26 17.94
N SER A 62 -24.12 9.05 18.45
CA SER A 62 -24.18 10.47 18.11
C SER A 62 -23.04 11.24 18.79
N ALA A 63 -22.63 12.36 18.20
CA ALA A 63 -21.61 13.23 18.77
C ALA A 63 -22.04 13.79 20.13
N GLU A 64 -23.33 13.95 20.39
CA GLU A 64 -23.87 14.32 21.70
C GLU A 64 -23.63 13.24 22.75
N GLU A 65 -23.95 11.98 22.45
CA GLU A 65 -23.71 10.84 23.35
C GLU A 65 -22.22 10.64 23.65
N ALA A 66 -21.36 10.87 22.65
CA ALA A 66 -19.91 10.78 22.79
C ALA A 66 -19.27 12.03 23.43
N GLY A 67 -20.04 13.07 23.77
CA GLY A 67 -19.54 14.28 24.42
C GLY A 67 -18.68 15.19 23.52
N VAL A 68 -18.86 15.11 22.20
CA VAL A 68 -18.08 15.83 21.18
C VAL A 68 -18.95 16.68 20.23
N SER A 69 -20.18 16.98 20.65
CA SER A 69 -21.17 17.73 19.87
C SER A 69 -20.71 19.14 19.46
N GLU A 70 -19.83 19.77 20.24
CA GLU A 70 -19.27 21.10 19.93
C GLU A 70 -18.44 21.12 18.63
N LEU A 71 -17.86 19.98 18.24
CA LEU A 71 -16.95 19.88 17.10
C LEU A 71 -17.67 19.54 15.80
N HIS A 72 -18.80 18.83 15.87
CA HIS A 72 -19.44 18.19 14.73
C HIS A 72 -20.95 18.35 14.64
N GLY A 73 -21.59 19.01 15.62
CA GLY A 73 -23.05 19.06 15.73
C GLY A 73 -23.60 17.78 16.41
N PRO A 74 -24.70 17.88 17.18
CA PRO A 74 -25.16 16.82 18.09
C PRO A 74 -25.51 15.51 17.38
N ASP A 75 -26.17 15.59 16.21
CA ASP A 75 -26.66 14.42 15.47
C ASP A 75 -25.60 13.73 14.58
N THR A 76 -24.36 14.18 14.61
CA THR A 76 -23.33 13.62 13.73
C THR A 76 -22.91 12.24 14.22
N PRO A 77 -22.94 11.19 13.37
CA PRO A 77 -22.49 9.86 13.76
C PRO A 77 -20.97 9.84 13.96
N VAL A 78 -20.55 9.31 15.10
CA VAL A 78 -19.15 9.11 15.48
C VAL A 78 -18.92 7.66 15.85
N LEU A 79 -17.75 7.14 15.48
CA LEU A 79 -17.24 5.85 15.92
C LEU A 79 -16.51 6.03 17.24
N VAL A 80 -16.98 5.35 18.26
CA VAL A 80 -16.34 5.23 19.56
C VAL A 80 -15.68 3.85 19.63
N VAL A 81 -14.36 3.83 19.80
CA VAL A 81 -13.56 2.61 19.93
C VAL A 81 -13.03 2.55 21.35
N GLY A 82 -13.59 1.63 22.15
CA GLY A 82 -13.12 1.37 23.50
C GLY A 82 -11.77 0.67 23.48
N LEU A 83 -10.83 1.14 24.29
CA LEU A 83 -9.51 0.56 24.45
C LEU A 83 -9.31 0.08 25.89
N GLU A 84 -8.66 -1.07 26.04
CA GLU A 84 -7.91 -1.40 27.25
C GLU A 84 -6.62 -0.55 27.29
N GLN A 85 -5.95 -0.47 28.44
CA GLN A 85 -4.72 0.30 28.56
C GLN A 85 -3.64 -0.28 27.62
N VAL A 86 -3.18 0.51 26.65
CA VAL A 86 -2.19 0.07 25.65
C VAL A 86 -0.94 0.93 25.71
N GLU A 87 0.21 0.30 25.86
CA GLU A 87 1.49 0.96 25.61
C GLU A 87 1.71 1.05 24.09
N VAL A 88 1.81 2.28 23.58
CA VAL A 88 2.14 2.51 22.17
C VAL A 88 3.47 3.25 22.05
N GLU A 89 4.26 2.82 21.08
CA GLU A 89 5.55 3.41 20.76
C GLU A 89 5.42 4.91 20.47
N GLY A 90 6.15 5.72 21.24
CA GLY A 90 6.14 7.19 21.09
C GLY A 90 5.12 7.93 21.95
N ALA A 91 4.28 7.25 22.73
CA ALA A 91 3.41 7.88 23.72
C ALA A 91 4.18 8.14 25.04
N GLU A 92 3.94 9.28 25.68
CA GLU A 92 4.52 9.57 27.01
C GLU A 92 3.86 8.75 28.13
N ALA A 93 2.64 8.29 27.91
CA ALA A 93 1.86 7.46 28.82
C ALA A 93 1.09 6.39 28.04
N PRO A 94 0.66 5.30 28.69
CA PRO A 94 -0.23 4.31 28.09
C PRO A 94 -1.51 4.98 27.61
N LEU A 95 -1.92 4.64 26.39
CA LEU A 95 -3.18 5.09 25.83
C LEU A 95 -4.32 4.50 26.64
N GLU A 96 -5.17 5.39 27.15
CA GLU A 96 -6.31 5.05 27.99
C GLU A 96 -7.57 5.76 27.49
N GLY A 97 -8.69 5.03 27.55
CA GLY A 97 -10.01 5.55 27.22
C GLY A 97 -10.38 5.39 25.74
N PRO A 98 -11.61 5.82 25.39
CA PRO A 98 -12.13 5.60 24.05
C PRO A 98 -11.46 6.51 23.02
N LEU A 99 -11.20 5.97 21.84
CA LEU A 99 -10.89 6.76 20.66
C LEU A 99 -12.18 7.15 19.95
N VAL A 100 -12.31 8.43 19.60
CA VAL A 100 -13.49 8.95 18.93
C VAL A 100 -13.11 9.44 17.54
N PHE A 101 -13.79 8.89 16.53
CA PHE A 101 -13.61 9.25 15.13
C PHE A 101 -14.93 9.67 14.49
N SER A 102 -14.93 10.72 13.68
CA SER A 102 -16.04 11.13 12.83
C SER A 102 -15.80 10.75 11.38
N GLY A 103 -16.88 10.80 10.59
CA GLY A 103 -16.76 10.84 9.13
C GLY A 103 -15.82 11.95 8.64
N PRO A 104 -15.33 11.86 7.40
CA PRO A 104 -14.29 12.75 6.89
C PRO A 104 -14.63 14.23 7.08
N PHE A 105 -13.68 14.99 7.62
CA PHE A 105 -13.79 16.42 7.86
C PHE A 105 -13.62 17.15 6.53
N ARG A 106 -14.72 17.25 5.76
CA ARG A 106 -14.83 17.90 4.43
C ARG A 106 -14.29 17.07 3.25
N GLY A 107 -15.02 17.16 2.13
CA GLY A 107 -14.47 16.93 0.79
C GLY A 107 -14.41 15.48 0.27
N ALA A 108 -14.60 14.46 1.10
CA ALA A 108 -14.78 13.10 0.58
C ALA A 108 -16.25 12.95 0.13
N GLY A 109 -16.47 12.94 -1.20
CA GLY A 109 -17.77 12.99 -1.86
C GLY A 109 -18.91 12.27 -1.11
N GLY A 110 -20.07 12.94 -1.08
CA GLY A 110 -21.27 12.69 -0.27
C GLY A 110 -21.86 11.29 -0.33
N GLY A 111 -21.10 10.31 0.14
CA GLY A 111 -21.59 9.01 0.54
C GLY A 111 -21.98 9.05 2.00
N ASP A 112 -22.94 8.18 2.35
CA ASP A 112 -23.45 7.98 3.69
C ASP A 112 -22.30 7.72 4.70
N VAL A 113 -22.03 8.70 5.56
CA VAL A 113 -20.99 8.67 6.58
C VAL A 113 -21.22 7.49 7.52
N THR A 114 -22.48 7.23 7.86
CA THR A 114 -22.92 6.13 8.72
C THR A 114 -22.46 4.80 8.13
N ARG A 115 -22.74 4.56 6.85
CA ARG A 115 -22.34 3.32 6.17
C ARG A 115 -20.82 3.09 6.15
N ARG A 116 -20.03 4.16 6.02
CA ARG A 116 -18.56 4.07 6.04
C ARG A 116 -18.02 3.78 7.43
N VAL A 117 -18.56 4.45 8.43
CA VAL A 117 -18.22 4.23 9.84
C VAL A 117 -18.60 2.81 10.27
N GLU A 118 -19.78 2.33 9.88
CA GLU A 118 -20.22 0.94 10.09
C GLU A 118 -19.32 -0.07 9.36
N SER A 119 -18.93 0.22 8.11
CA SER A 119 -18.00 -0.63 7.38
C SER A 119 -16.64 -0.68 8.09
N PHE A 120 -16.16 0.43 8.63
CA PHE A 120 -14.91 0.46 9.39
C PHE A 120 -15.01 -0.32 10.70
N LYS A 121 -16.14 -0.21 11.41
CA LYS A 121 -16.42 -1.01 12.61
C LYS A 121 -16.23 -2.51 12.35
N SER A 122 -16.69 -3.01 11.21
CA SER A 122 -16.52 -4.43 10.86
C SER A 122 -15.06 -4.86 10.69
N LEU A 123 -14.16 -3.91 10.42
CA LEU A 123 -12.72 -4.16 10.26
C LEU A 123 -11.97 -4.13 11.59
N LEU A 124 -12.57 -3.59 12.65
CA LEU A 124 -11.99 -3.54 13.99
C LEU A 124 -12.28 -4.79 14.82
N VAL A 125 -13.13 -5.69 14.31
CA VAL A 125 -13.39 -6.98 14.94
C VAL A 125 -12.12 -7.84 14.79
N PRO A 126 -11.54 -8.35 15.90
CA PRO A 126 -10.43 -9.28 15.84
C PRO A 126 -10.81 -10.47 14.96
N ARG A 127 -9.95 -10.81 14.00
CA ARG A 127 -10.17 -11.96 13.11
C ARG A 127 -9.63 -13.23 13.74
N ASP A 128 -10.32 -14.33 13.46
CA ASP A 128 -9.89 -15.66 13.93
C ASP A 128 -8.55 -16.06 13.29
N GLU A 129 -7.81 -16.95 13.96
CA GLU A 129 -6.50 -17.44 13.47
C GLU A 129 -6.58 -18.04 12.06
N GLU A 130 -7.69 -18.71 11.72
CA GLU A 130 -7.91 -19.30 10.40
C GLU A 130 -8.07 -18.23 9.30
N GLU A 131 -8.81 -17.15 9.58
CA GLU A 131 -8.98 -16.03 8.66
C GLU A 131 -7.67 -15.29 8.45
N MET A 132 -6.90 -15.11 9.53
CA MET A 132 -5.57 -14.52 9.48
C MET A 132 -4.56 -15.40 8.72
N ALA A 133 -4.63 -16.72 8.88
CA ALA A 133 -3.81 -17.65 8.11
C ALA A 133 -4.11 -17.57 6.60
N ALA A 134 -5.39 -17.42 6.23
CA ALA A 134 -5.81 -17.24 4.85
C ALA A 134 -5.29 -15.92 4.25
N LEU A 135 -5.35 -14.82 5.01
CA LEU A 135 -4.81 -13.51 4.60
C LEU A 135 -3.29 -13.57 4.41
N ARG A 136 -2.56 -14.09 5.40
CA ARG A 136 -1.09 -14.25 5.33
C ARG A 136 -0.68 -15.18 4.18
N ALA A 137 -1.47 -16.21 3.87
CA ALA A 137 -1.23 -17.08 2.71
C ALA A 137 -1.45 -16.34 1.38
N GLY A 138 -2.46 -15.46 1.32
CA GLY A 138 -2.71 -14.58 0.17
C GLY A 138 -1.56 -13.61 -0.10
N ASP A 139 -1.04 -12.95 0.94
CA ASP A 139 0.07 -12.01 0.81
C ASP A 139 1.38 -12.69 0.39
N LYS A 140 1.64 -13.90 0.89
CA LYS A 140 2.78 -14.74 0.44
C LYS A 140 2.69 -15.10 -1.04
N ARG A 141 1.49 -15.25 -1.61
CA ARG A 141 1.32 -15.51 -3.05
C ARG A 141 1.62 -14.26 -3.88
N LEU A 142 1.10 -13.11 -3.47
CA LEU A 142 1.34 -11.83 -4.14
C LEU A 142 2.83 -11.43 -4.11
N SER A 143 3.50 -11.59 -2.97
CA SER A 143 4.93 -11.28 -2.85
C SER A 143 5.79 -12.17 -3.75
N ARG A 144 5.45 -13.45 -3.88
CA ARG A 144 6.12 -14.37 -4.83
C ARG A 144 5.94 -13.94 -6.28
N ILE A 145 4.73 -13.54 -6.68
CA ILE A 145 4.45 -13.07 -8.04
C ILE A 145 5.26 -11.81 -8.36
N TRP A 146 5.30 -10.86 -7.42
CA TRP A 146 6.12 -9.66 -7.54
C TRP A 146 7.61 -9.98 -7.62
N ALA A 147 8.11 -10.85 -6.74
CA ALA A 147 9.50 -11.28 -6.75
C ALA A 147 9.89 -11.95 -8.09
N LEU A 148 9.05 -12.84 -8.61
CA LEU A 148 9.26 -13.48 -9.92
C LEU A 148 9.27 -12.46 -11.06
N SER A 149 8.39 -11.45 -11.01
CA SER A 149 8.33 -10.39 -12.01
C SER A 149 9.60 -9.52 -12.00
N ILE A 150 10.10 -9.18 -10.80
CA ILE A 150 11.35 -8.43 -10.64
C ILE A 150 12.54 -9.26 -11.16
N ILE A 151 12.63 -10.54 -10.78
CA ILE A 151 13.69 -11.44 -11.24
C ILE A 151 13.66 -11.56 -12.77
N SER A 152 12.48 -11.78 -13.36
CA SER A 152 12.32 -11.85 -14.82
C SER A 152 12.75 -10.55 -15.50
N GLY A 153 12.41 -9.39 -14.93
CA GLY A 153 12.82 -8.09 -15.43
C GLY A 153 14.35 -7.92 -15.39
N VAL A 154 14.99 -8.28 -14.29
CA VAL A 154 16.46 -8.23 -14.15
C VAL A 154 17.14 -9.15 -15.16
N VAL A 155 16.66 -10.39 -15.32
CA VAL A 155 17.20 -11.33 -16.31
C VAL A 155 17.06 -10.78 -17.72
N PHE A 156 15.91 -10.18 -18.06
CA PHE A 156 15.71 -9.57 -19.37
C PHE A 156 16.67 -8.40 -19.63
N VAL A 157 16.90 -7.53 -18.64
CA VAL A 157 17.87 -6.43 -18.74
C VAL A 157 19.29 -6.97 -18.91
N LEU A 158 19.69 -7.98 -18.13
CA LEU A 158 21.00 -8.61 -18.27
C LEU A 158 21.18 -9.27 -19.64
N PHE A 159 20.14 -9.91 -20.17
CA PHE A 159 20.16 -10.49 -21.51
C PHE A 159 20.30 -9.42 -22.60
N MET A 160 19.58 -8.31 -22.49
CA MET A 160 19.73 -7.17 -23.40
C MET A 160 21.13 -6.57 -23.36
N LEU A 161 21.69 -6.38 -22.15
CA LEU A 161 23.07 -5.90 -21.99
C LEU A 161 24.07 -6.88 -22.62
N TYR A 162 23.91 -8.18 -22.38
CA TYR A 162 24.74 -9.21 -22.99
C TYR A 162 24.66 -9.16 -24.51
N ALA A 163 23.45 -9.13 -25.08
CA ALA A 163 23.23 -9.06 -26.52
C ALA A 163 23.90 -7.82 -27.14
N VAL A 164 23.76 -6.65 -26.50
CA VAL A 164 24.42 -5.41 -26.94
C VAL A 164 25.94 -5.56 -26.89
N THR A 165 26.50 -6.12 -25.82
CA THR A 165 27.96 -6.35 -25.74
C THR A 165 28.45 -7.34 -26.80
N THR A 166 27.73 -8.43 -27.06
CA THR A 166 28.13 -9.40 -28.09
C THR A 166 27.94 -8.89 -29.52
N CYS A 167 27.00 -7.97 -29.76
CA CYS A 167 26.88 -7.29 -31.05
C CYS A 167 27.95 -6.20 -31.24
N LEU A 168 28.52 -5.67 -30.16
CA LEU A 168 29.65 -4.74 -30.21
C LEU A 168 31.01 -5.47 -30.29
N ASP A 169 31.05 -6.75 -29.92
CA ASP A 169 32.21 -7.65 -29.98
C ASP A 169 32.25 -8.46 -31.30
N GLU A 170 31.55 -8.05 -32.36
CA GLU A 170 31.82 -8.61 -33.68
C GLU A 170 33.29 -8.33 -34.02
N PRO A 171 34.16 -9.36 -34.15
CA PRO A 171 35.52 -9.14 -34.59
C PRO A 171 35.47 -8.56 -36.00
N GLU A 172 36.20 -7.46 -36.22
CA GLU A 172 36.49 -6.98 -37.57
C GLU A 172 36.91 -8.19 -38.41
N GLU A 173 36.06 -8.60 -39.36
CA GLU A 173 36.45 -9.60 -40.36
C GLU A 173 37.70 -9.07 -41.05
N GLU A 174 38.84 -9.66 -40.70
CA GLU A 174 40.13 -9.39 -41.30
C GLU A 174 39.98 -9.60 -42.81
N GLN A 175 39.86 -8.48 -43.52
CA GLN A 175 39.72 -8.43 -44.96
C GLN A 175 40.98 -9.03 -45.58
N ALA A 176 40.95 -10.33 -45.87
CA ALA A 176 42.07 -11.06 -46.44
C ALA A 176 42.53 -10.37 -47.75
N PRO A 177 43.83 -10.08 -47.92
CA PRO A 177 44.32 -9.34 -49.07
C PRO A 177 44.22 -10.21 -50.34
N GLY A 178 43.49 -9.66 -51.32
CA GLY A 178 43.61 -9.88 -52.76
C GLY A 178 44.04 -11.27 -53.25
N ARG A 179 43.07 -12.12 -53.60
CA ARG A 179 43.28 -13.08 -54.70
C ARG A 179 42.79 -12.44 -56.01
N PRO A 180 43.62 -12.37 -57.06
CA PRO A 180 43.16 -11.88 -58.35
C PRO A 180 42.09 -12.83 -58.90
N ALA A 181 40.95 -12.27 -59.28
CA ALA A 181 39.92 -12.99 -60.00
C ALA A 181 40.48 -13.41 -61.37
N LEU A 182 40.64 -14.73 -61.58
CA LEU A 182 40.94 -15.30 -62.88
C LEU A 182 39.69 -15.13 -63.77
N ILE A 183 39.65 -14.09 -64.58
CA ILE A 183 38.61 -13.92 -65.61
C ILE A 183 38.95 -14.85 -66.77
N VAL A 184 38.28 -16.00 -66.84
CA VAL A 184 38.31 -16.87 -68.02
C VAL A 184 37.32 -16.29 -69.03
N ILE A 185 37.83 -15.59 -70.05
CA ILE A 185 37.01 -15.18 -71.20
C ILE A 185 36.85 -16.43 -72.08
N ALA A 186 35.70 -17.09 -72.00
CA ALA A 186 35.30 -18.08 -72.98
C ALA A 186 34.99 -17.34 -74.30
N ALA A 187 35.79 -17.59 -75.34
CA ALA A 187 35.47 -17.14 -76.69
C ALA A 187 34.27 -17.95 -77.21
N PRO A 188 33.22 -17.32 -77.75
CA PRO A 188 32.12 -18.06 -78.36
C PRO A 188 32.58 -18.70 -79.67
N ASP A 189 32.28 -20.00 -79.81
CA ASP A 189 32.38 -20.77 -81.05
C ASP A 189 31.73 -20.00 -82.21
N LEU A 190 32.52 -19.69 -83.23
CA LEU A 190 32.00 -19.22 -84.52
C LEU A 190 31.94 -20.42 -85.48
N PRO A 191 30.76 -20.73 -86.05
CA PRO A 191 30.60 -21.86 -86.95
C PRO A 191 31.24 -21.57 -88.32
N GLY A 192 32.09 -22.52 -88.73
CA GLY A 192 32.47 -22.94 -90.09
C GLY A 192 32.33 -21.97 -91.27
N ARG A 193 33.47 -21.75 -91.94
CA ARG A 193 33.60 -21.94 -93.40
C ARG A 193 35.05 -22.12 -93.80
#